data_AF-A0A962CMH6-F1
#
_entry.id   AF-A0A962CMH6-F1
#
_cell.length_a   1.000
_cell.length_b   1.000
_cell.length_c   1.000
_cell.angle_alpha   90.00
_cell.angle_beta   90.00
_cell.angle_gamma   90.00
#
_symmetry.space_group_name_H-M   'P 1'
#
loop_
_entity.id
_entity.type
_entity.pdbx_description
1 polymer ?
#
loop_
_entity_poly.entity_id
_entity_poly.type
_entity_poly.pdbx_seq_one_letter_code
_entity_poly.pdbx_strand_id
1 'polypeptide(L)'
;VRGPLQIGGADSLDWLGVPMMREGEVHGALVVQTYVEGIRFSNADKALLGFVAEHVLTALERKQSQAELERRVRERTVQLAEANASLRDKVDSLERAEHLQATLYRIAALANSDEGSESFYRQIHAAVGELLYAENFYIALLTEDGQHLEFPYYADSHHPDQPPRPLGRGLSEYVMRQRRACVVDAAEFRALVEQGEIERDLAIGKVASDRPSTDCWVGAPLFDADGVIGVIALQSYSKDLHFRLRDAELLTFVAHQIASSLKRRQSAEQLRRLNADLERRVEARTRELSEQIAVRERVEARLKHQVMHDPLTGLPNRLYMRDRIERALARFHRHPDRPFALLYLDIDRFKIVNDSLGHLAGDELLKEVSQRLLRSVRHPDSVARLSGDEFAVL
;
A
#
# COMPACT_ATOMS: atom_id res chain seq x y z
N VAL A 1 29.52 -77.38 -30.74
CA VAL A 1 28.40 -78.17 -30.21
C VAL A 1 28.78 -79.65 -30.22
N ARG A 2 28.66 -80.37 -29.10
CA ARG A 2 28.78 -81.85 -29.07
C ARG A 2 27.38 -82.42 -28.90
N GLY A 3 26.84 -82.98 -29.97
CA GLY A 3 25.55 -83.65 -30.03
C GLY A 3 25.50 -84.51 -31.30
N PRO A 4 24.58 -85.49 -31.39
CA PRO A 4 24.43 -86.30 -32.60
C PRO A 4 24.05 -85.42 -33.79
N LEU A 5 24.64 -85.72 -34.95
CA LEU A 5 24.29 -85.07 -36.21
C LEU A 5 22.81 -85.35 -36.51
N GLN A 6 21.98 -84.32 -36.49
CA GLN A 6 20.62 -84.40 -36.99
C GLN A 6 20.60 -83.90 -38.44
N ILE A 7 20.27 -84.80 -39.36
CA ILE A 7 20.19 -84.47 -40.79
C ILE A 7 18.87 -83.73 -41.01
N GLY A 8 18.96 -82.55 -41.61
CA GLY A 8 17.80 -81.75 -42.02
C GLY A 8 18.02 -81.18 -43.41
N GLY A 9 16.98 -81.26 -44.26
CA GLY A 9 17.04 -80.84 -45.67
C GLY A 9 17.06 -82.01 -46.64
N ALA A 10 17.21 -81.70 -47.93
CA ALA A 10 17.33 -82.70 -49.00
C ALA A 10 18.77 -83.21 -49.11
N ASP A 11 18.94 -84.46 -49.58
CA ASP A 11 20.25 -85.06 -49.79
C ASP A 11 21.05 -84.31 -50.85
N SER A 12 22.20 -83.75 -50.47
CA SER A 12 23.11 -83.05 -51.39
C SER A 12 24.18 -84.00 -51.93
N LEU A 13 24.58 -83.79 -53.18
CA LEU A 13 25.64 -84.58 -53.83
C LEU A 13 27.03 -84.14 -53.38
N ASP A 14 27.19 -82.85 -53.07
CA ASP A 14 28.38 -82.29 -52.44
C ASP A 14 28.01 -81.03 -51.64
N TRP A 15 28.75 -80.74 -50.56
CA TRP A 15 28.51 -79.58 -49.70
C TRP A 15 29.80 -79.00 -49.15
N LEU A 16 29.81 -77.67 -48.99
CA LEU A 16 30.94 -76.91 -48.47
C LEU A 16 30.43 -75.89 -47.45
N GLY A 17 30.95 -75.98 -46.23
CA GLY A 17 30.67 -75.03 -45.15
C GLY A 17 31.94 -74.34 -44.69
N VAL A 18 31.87 -73.03 -44.46
CA VAL A 18 32.92 -72.26 -43.80
C VAL A 18 32.34 -71.52 -42.58
N PRO A 19 33.07 -71.46 -41.45
CA PRO A 19 32.62 -70.69 -40.31
C PRO A 19 32.81 -69.18 -40.59
N MET A 20 31.86 -68.37 -40.15
CA MET A 20 32.00 -66.93 -40.06
C MET A 20 32.68 -66.61 -38.73
N MET A 21 33.94 -66.15 -38.78
CA MET A 21 34.80 -65.94 -37.61
C MET A 21 35.05 -64.46 -37.36
N ARG A 22 35.06 -64.04 -36.10
CA ARG A 22 35.58 -62.72 -35.68
C ARG A 22 36.29 -62.85 -34.34
N GLU A 23 37.49 -62.30 -34.24
CA GLU A 23 38.33 -62.34 -33.02
C GLU A 23 38.52 -63.75 -32.41
N GLY A 24 38.48 -64.78 -33.25
CA GLY A 24 38.60 -66.18 -32.83
C GLY A 24 37.29 -66.87 -32.44
N GLU A 25 36.15 -66.16 -32.44
CA GLU A 25 34.83 -66.71 -32.15
C GLU A 25 33.99 -66.97 -33.41
N VAL A 26 33.23 -68.07 -33.39
CA VAL A 26 32.32 -68.46 -34.48
C VAL A 26 30.98 -67.73 -34.29
N HIS A 27 30.63 -66.87 -35.24
CA HIS A 27 29.37 -66.10 -35.24
C HIS A 27 28.30 -66.70 -36.16
N GLY A 28 28.67 -67.70 -36.96
CA GLY A 28 27.76 -68.46 -37.82
C GLY A 28 28.52 -69.31 -38.83
N ALA A 29 27.84 -69.80 -39.86
CA ALA A 29 28.47 -70.50 -40.96
C ALA A 29 27.80 -70.13 -42.29
N LEU A 30 28.60 -70.07 -43.35
CA LEU A 30 28.11 -69.96 -44.73
C LEU A 30 28.23 -71.34 -45.36
N VAL A 31 27.12 -71.86 -45.88
CA VAL A 31 27.04 -73.22 -46.42
C VAL A 31 26.49 -73.16 -47.83
N VAL A 32 27.16 -73.85 -48.74
CA VAL A 32 26.70 -74.09 -50.11
C VAL A 32 26.63 -75.58 -50.38
N GLN A 33 25.66 -75.99 -51.19
CA GLN A 33 25.42 -77.38 -51.53
C GLN A 33 24.98 -77.47 -52.99
N THR A 34 25.31 -78.58 -53.64
CA THR A 34 24.89 -78.85 -55.03
C THR A 34 24.13 -80.18 -55.11
N TYR A 35 23.12 -80.18 -55.98
CA TYR A 35 22.34 -81.36 -56.36
C TYR A 35 22.62 -81.77 -57.82
N VAL A 36 23.57 -81.11 -58.46
CA VAL A 36 23.93 -81.33 -59.87
C VAL A 36 25.14 -82.26 -59.93
N GLU A 37 25.01 -83.35 -60.69
CA GLU A 37 26.10 -84.30 -60.92
C GLU A 37 27.29 -83.65 -61.65
N GLY A 38 28.50 -84.04 -61.26
CA GLY A 38 29.75 -83.56 -61.87
C GLY A 38 30.34 -82.28 -61.27
N ILE A 39 29.60 -81.56 -60.42
CA ILE A 39 30.12 -80.39 -59.69
C ILE A 39 30.66 -80.86 -58.33
N ARG A 40 31.93 -80.56 -58.05
CA ARG A 40 32.59 -80.83 -56.76
C ARG A 40 33.27 -79.57 -56.24
N PHE A 41 33.11 -79.28 -54.96
CA PHE A 41 33.76 -78.10 -54.36
C PHE A 41 35.23 -78.39 -54.07
N SER A 42 36.10 -77.46 -54.47
CA SER A 42 37.55 -77.56 -54.31
C SER A 42 38.07 -76.75 -53.11
N ASN A 43 39.37 -76.89 -52.82
CA ASN A 43 40.03 -76.04 -51.82
C ASN A 43 40.06 -74.56 -52.23
N ALA A 44 40.05 -74.25 -53.53
CA ALA A 44 39.95 -72.87 -54.01
C ALA A 44 38.56 -72.29 -53.71
N ASP A 45 37.50 -73.09 -53.87
CA ASP A 45 36.13 -72.70 -53.52
C ASP A 45 35.98 -72.48 -52.02
N LYS A 46 36.64 -73.30 -51.18
CA LYS A 46 36.71 -73.10 -49.73
C LYS A 46 37.37 -71.78 -49.35
N ALA A 47 38.48 -71.42 -49.99
CA ALA A 47 39.17 -70.16 -49.73
C ALA A 47 38.32 -68.95 -50.15
N LEU A 48 37.67 -69.02 -51.33
CA LEU A 48 36.75 -68.00 -51.81
C LEU A 48 35.54 -67.85 -50.89
N LEU A 49 34.90 -68.96 -50.50
CA LEU A 49 33.76 -68.95 -49.59
C LEU A 49 34.15 -68.40 -48.21
N GLY A 50 35.37 -68.69 -47.74
CA GLY A 50 35.92 -68.12 -46.50
C GLY A 50 36.06 -66.58 -46.56
N PHE A 51 36.59 -66.05 -47.65
CA PHE A 51 36.68 -64.60 -47.87
C PHE A 51 35.28 -63.95 -47.92
N VAL A 52 34.34 -64.58 -48.62
CA VAL A 52 32.94 -64.12 -48.68
C VAL A 52 32.29 -64.15 -47.30
N ALA A 53 32.53 -65.20 -46.50
CA ALA A 53 31.99 -65.34 -45.16
C ALA A 53 32.41 -64.19 -44.22
N GLU A 54 33.66 -63.72 -44.30
CA GLU A 54 34.15 -62.57 -43.53
C GLU A 54 33.45 -61.25 -43.93
N HIS A 55 33.25 -61.04 -45.23
CA HIS A 55 32.55 -59.85 -45.75
C HIS A 55 31.06 -59.87 -45.41
N VAL A 56 30.42 -61.05 -45.48
CA VAL A 56 29.03 -61.25 -45.08
C VAL A 56 28.85 -60.97 -43.59
N LEU A 57 29.74 -61.47 -42.73
CA LEU A 57 29.69 -61.20 -41.29
C LEU A 57 29.80 -59.69 -41.00
N THR A 58 30.78 -59.02 -41.59
CA THR A 58 30.97 -57.56 -41.44
C THR A 58 29.74 -56.77 -41.91
N ALA A 59 29.15 -57.16 -43.04
CA ALA A 59 27.95 -56.51 -43.56
C ALA A 59 26.72 -56.73 -42.66
N LEU A 60 26.57 -57.92 -42.07
CA LEU A 60 25.51 -58.25 -41.12
C LEU A 60 25.64 -57.44 -39.82
N GLU A 61 26.84 -57.38 -39.24
CA GLU A 61 27.12 -56.59 -38.02
C GLU A 61 26.84 -55.10 -38.24
N ARG A 62 27.26 -54.57 -39.39
CA ARG A 62 26.97 -53.18 -39.77
C ARG A 62 25.47 -52.94 -39.85
N LYS A 63 24.71 -53.85 -40.46
CA LYS A 63 23.25 -53.75 -40.59
C LYS A 63 22.55 -53.84 -39.24
N GLN A 64 23.01 -54.73 -38.36
CA GLN A 64 22.48 -54.86 -37.00
C GLN A 64 22.76 -53.62 -36.15
N SER A 65 24.00 -53.11 -36.18
CA SER A 65 24.39 -51.89 -35.46
C SER A 65 23.59 -50.67 -35.94
N GLN A 66 23.38 -50.55 -37.26
CA GLN A 66 22.54 -49.51 -37.83
C GLN A 66 21.08 -49.63 -37.35
N ALA A 67 20.49 -50.83 -37.39
CA ALA A 67 19.12 -51.04 -36.93
C ALA A 67 18.95 -50.73 -35.43
N GLU A 68 19.96 -51.05 -34.61
CA GLU A 68 19.94 -50.74 -33.19
C GLU A 68 20.10 -49.23 -32.92
N LEU A 69 20.98 -48.55 -33.64
CA LEU A 69 21.13 -47.10 -33.57
C LEU A 69 19.83 -46.40 -33.97
N GLU A 70 19.21 -46.81 -35.08
CA GLU A 70 17.93 -46.27 -35.53
C GLU A 70 16.83 -46.48 -34.48
N ARG A 71 16.80 -47.64 -33.82
CA ARG A 71 15.86 -47.90 -32.72
C ARG A 71 16.10 -46.94 -31.55
N ARG A 72 17.36 -46.79 -31.10
CA ARG A 72 17.70 -45.86 -30.01
C ARG A 72 17.38 -44.41 -30.36
N VAL A 73 17.65 -43.99 -31.61
CA VAL A 73 17.30 -42.65 -32.10
C VAL A 73 15.78 -42.46 -32.07
N ARG A 74 15.00 -43.41 -32.56
CA ARG A 74 13.52 -43.34 -32.51
C ARG A 74 13.01 -43.24 -31.07
N GLU A 75 13.47 -44.11 -30.18
CA GLU A 75 13.10 -44.10 -28.76
C GLU A 75 13.45 -42.76 -28.11
N ARG A 76 14.64 -42.22 -28.39
CA ARG A 76 15.07 -40.94 -27.81
C ARG A 76 14.29 -39.75 -28.38
N THR A 77 13.95 -39.76 -29.66
CA THR A 77 13.12 -38.73 -30.29
C THR A 77 11.73 -38.67 -29.64
N VAL A 78 11.11 -39.81 -29.35
CA VAL A 78 9.81 -39.86 -28.64
C VAL A 78 9.93 -39.30 -27.22
N GLN A 79 10.91 -39.77 -26.44
CA GLN A 79 11.14 -39.27 -25.08
C GLN A 79 11.40 -37.76 -25.04
N LEU A 80 12.18 -37.23 -25.99
CA LEU A 80 12.47 -35.80 -26.06
C LEU A 80 11.24 -34.99 -26.46
N ALA A 81 10.40 -35.52 -27.36
CA ALA A 81 9.14 -34.89 -27.73
C ALA A 81 8.17 -34.80 -26.54
N GLU A 82 8.03 -35.87 -25.76
CA GLU A 82 7.22 -35.89 -24.53
C GLU A 82 7.74 -34.91 -23.47
N ALA A 83 9.07 -34.91 -23.22
CA ALA A 83 9.69 -33.98 -22.28
C ALA A 83 9.53 -32.52 -22.71
N ASN A 84 9.69 -32.22 -24.01
CA ASN A 84 9.49 -30.89 -24.55
C ASN A 84 8.03 -30.43 -24.44
N ALA A 85 7.06 -31.31 -24.67
CA ALA A 85 5.65 -30.98 -24.47
C ALA A 85 5.37 -30.61 -23.01
N SER A 86 5.81 -31.44 -22.06
CA SER A 86 5.64 -31.15 -20.62
C SER A 86 6.35 -29.87 -20.17
N LEU A 87 7.53 -29.57 -20.73
CA LEU A 87 8.23 -28.32 -20.44
C LEU A 87 7.48 -27.10 -20.99
N ARG A 88 6.93 -27.19 -22.20
CA ARG A 88 6.11 -26.11 -22.78
C ARG A 88 4.89 -25.82 -21.91
N ASP A 89 4.17 -26.85 -21.47
CA ASP A 89 3.01 -26.68 -20.58
C ASP A 89 3.39 -26.01 -19.25
N LYS A 90 4.59 -26.30 -18.73
CA LYS A 90 5.13 -25.65 -17.53
C LYS A 90 5.50 -24.18 -17.78
N VAL A 91 6.17 -23.87 -18.88
CA VAL A 91 6.51 -22.49 -19.25
C VAL A 91 5.24 -21.67 -19.38
N ASP A 92 4.25 -22.13 -20.14
CA ASP A 92 2.97 -21.44 -20.32
C ASP A 92 2.25 -21.21 -18.97
N SER A 93 2.36 -22.18 -18.05
CA SER A 93 1.75 -22.06 -16.72
C SER A 93 2.48 -21.06 -15.83
N LEU A 94 3.80 -20.99 -15.91
CA LEU A 94 4.63 -20.01 -15.19
C LEU A 94 4.41 -18.61 -15.73
N GLU A 95 4.40 -18.43 -17.05
CA GLU A 95 4.14 -17.13 -17.69
C GLU A 95 2.76 -16.58 -17.29
N ARG A 96 1.73 -17.43 -17.28
CA ARG A 96 0.39 -17.05 -16.79
C ARG A 96 0.40 -16.64 -15.31
N ALA A 97 1.16 -17.35 -14.47
CA ALA A 97 1.26 -17.03 -13.05
C ALA A 97 2.03 -15.72 -12.81
N GLU A 98 3.10 -15.48 -13.54
CA GLU A 98 3.88 -14.24 -13.49
C GLU A 98 3.05 -13.04 -13.96
N HIS A 99 2.34 -13.17 -15.07
CA HIS A 99 1.44 -12.13 -15.56
C HIS A 99 0.35 -11.80 -14.55
N LEU A 100 -0.29 -12.82 -13.97
CA LEU A 100 -1.27 -12.64 -12.91
C LEU A 100 -0.66 -11.87 -11.72
N GLN A 101 0.50 -12.31 -11.23
CA GLN A 101 1.17 -11.68 -10.10
C GLN A 101 1.56 -10.23 -10.38
N ALA A 102 2.06 -9.92 -11.58
CA ALA A 102 2.39 -8.56 -12.00
C ALA A 102 1.16 -7.64 -12.02
N THR A 103 0.04 -8.12 -12.55
CA THR A 103 -1.22 -7.35 -12.55
C THR A 103 -1.77 -7.15 -11.15
N LEU A 104 -1.73 -8.18 -10.29
CA LEU A 104 -2.12 -8.06 -8.88
C LEU A 104 -1.24 -7.05 -8.12
N TYR A 105 0.08 -7.06 -8.35
CA TYR A 105 1.01 -6.09 -7.76
C TYR A 105 0.69 -4.67 -8.22
N ARG A 106 0.35 -4.48 -9.50
CA ARG A 106 -0.08 -3.17 -10.03
C ARG A 106 -1.35 -2.69 -9.36
N ILE A 107 -2.38 -3.54 -9.21
CA ILE A 107 -3.60 -3.22 -8.44
C ILE A 107 -3.25 -2.81 -7.01
N ALA A 108 -2.29 -3.52 -6.39
CA ALA A 108 -1.83 -3.19 -5.05
C ALA A 108 -1.11 -1.83 -4.96
N ALA A 109 -0.29 -1.49 -5.95
CA ALA A 109 0.40 -0.21 -6.04
C ALA A 109 -0.56 0.95 -6.30
N LEU A 110 -1.57 0.75 -7.16
CA LEU A 110 -2.63 1.74 -7.44
C LEU A 110 -3.47 2.07 -6.20
N ALA A 111 -3.68 1.08 -5.33
CA ALA A 111 -4.27 1.26 -4.00
C ALA A 111 -3.43 2.10 -3.02
N ASN A 112 -2.25 2.57 -3.42
CA ASN A 112 -1.40 3.46 -2.64
C ASN A 112 -1.19 4.84 -3.32
N SER A 113 -1.80 5.12 -4.47
CA SER A 113 -1.68 6.44 -5.11
C SER A 113 -2.58 7.49 -4.42
N ASP A 114 -2.18 8.76 -4.45
CA ASP A 114 -2.97 9.90 -3.95
C ASP A 114 -3.98 10.43 -4.99
N GLU A 115 -4.25 9.67 -6.05
CA GLU A 115 -5.15 10.07 -7.12
C GLU A 115 -6.63 10.09 -6.69
N GLY A 116 -7.42 10.96 -7.31
CA GLY A 116 -8.85 11.10 -7.02
C GLY A 116 -9.63 9.79 -7.17
N SER A 117 -10.75 9.68 -6.43
CA SER A 117 -11.55 8.46 -6.31
C SER A 117 -11.96 7.86 -7.66
N GLU A 118 -12.35 8.68 -8.64
CA GLU A 118 -12.80 8.19 -9.96
C GLU A 118 -11.65 7.56 -10.78
N SER A 119 -10.47 8.21 -10.79
CA SER A 119 -9.29 7.69 -11.49
C SER A 119 -8.84 6.36 -10.90
N PHE A 120 -8.89 6.24 -9.59
CA PHE A 120 -8.56 5.01 -8.87
C PHE A 120 -9.44 3.83 -9.31
N TYR A 121 -10.77 4.00 -9.33
CA TYR A 121 -11.67 2.93 -9.74
C TYR A 121 -11.52 2.56 -11.22
N ARG A 122 -11.29 3.56 -12.09
CA ARG A 122 -11.04 3.33 -13.52
C ARG A 122 -9.79 2.48 -13.76
N GLN A 123 -8.73 2.72 -12.99
CA GLN A 123 -7.49 1.95 -13.11
C GLN A 123 -7.63 0.53 -12.56
N ILE A 124 -8.42 0.34 -11.49
CA ILE A 124 -8.80 -1.00 -11.03
C ILE A 124 -9.58 -1.73 -12.11
N HIS A 125 -10.60 -1.10 -12.69
CA HIS A 125 -11.38 -1.69 -13.76
C HIS A 125 -10.48 -2.11 -14.94
N ALA A 126 -9.58 -1.24 -15.40
CA ALA A 126 -8.63 -1.59 -16.45
C ALA A 126 -7.74 -2.80 -16.09
N ALA A 127 -7.22 -2.85 -14.85
CA ALA A 127 -6.39 -3.96 -14.40
C ALA A 127 -7.17 -5.27 -14.24
N VAL A 128 -8.43 -5.21 -13.79
CA VAL A 128 -9.33 -6.37 -13.75
C VAL A 128 -9.66 -6.85 -15.16
N GLY A 129 -9.86 -5.92 -16.10
CA GLY A 129 -10.14 -6.20 -17.52
C GLY A 129 -9.01 -6.93 -18.25
N GLU A 130 -7.77 -6.85 -17.77
CA GLU A 130 -6.64 -7.64 -18.30
C GLU A 130 -6.69 -9.11 -17.86
N LEU A 131 -7.35 -9.40 -16.73
CA LEU A 131 -7.39 -10.74 -16.12
C LEU A 131 -8.73 -11.46 -16.36
N LEU A 132 -9.83 -10.71 -16.37
CA LEU A 132 -11.20 -11.18 -16.42
C LEU A 132 -11.97 -10.35 -17.45
N TYR A 133 -13.03 -10.95 -18.00
CA TYR A 133 -13.99 -10.17 -18.76
C TYR A 133 -14.68 -9.16 -17.84
N ALA A 134 -14.46 -7.87 -18.09
CA ALA A 134 -14.91 -6.78 -17.23
C ALA A 134 -15.69 -5.69 -17.95
N GLU A 135 -16.23 -5.94 -19.15
CA GLU A 135 -16.99 -4.93 -19.91
C GLU A 135 -18.13 -4.32 -19.09
N ASN A 136 -18.79 -5.13 -18.26
CA ASN A 136 -19.73 -4.66 -17.24
C ASN A 136 -19.12 -4.91 -15.85
N PHE A 137 -18.80 -3.82 -15.16
CA PHE A 137 -18.08 -3.80 -13.90
C PHE A 137 -18.62 -2.70 -13.00
N TYR A 138 -18.86 -3.01 -11.74
CA TYR A 138 -19.23 -1.98 -10.78
C TYR A 138 -18.68 -2.24 -9.37
N ILE A 139 -18.55 -1.15 -8.64
CA ILE A 139 -18.25 -1.14 -7.21
C ILE A 139 -19.42 -0.45 -6.53
N ALA A 140 -20.02 -1.13 -5.56
CA ALA A 140 -21.08 -0.57 -4.73
C ALA A 140 -20.63 -0.54 -3.27
N LEU A 141 -20.78 0.60 -2.60
CA LEU A 141 -20.42 0.80 -1.20
C LEU A 141 -21.67 0.97 -0.35
N LEU A 142 -21.64 0.41 0.84
CA LEU A 142 -22.66 0.59 1.85
C LEU A 142 -22.46 1.97 2.51
N THR A 143 -23.54 2.73 2.64
CA THR A 143 -23.55 3.98 3.41
C THR A 143 -23.31 3.72 4.90
N GLU A 144 -22.82 4.73 5.64
CA GLU A 144 -22.54 4.58 7.09
C GLU A 144 -23.77 4.20 7.92
N ASP A 145 -24.98 4.57 7.47
CA ASP A 145 -26.25 4.19 8.10
C ASP A 145 -26.67 2.73 7.84
N GLY A 146 -25.97 2.05 6.92
CA GLY A 146 -26.24 0.68 6.51
C GLY A 146 -27.54 0.52 5.72
N GLN A 147 -28.13 1.58 5.15
CA GLN A 147 -29.44 1.52 4.50
C GLN A 147 -29.38 1.60 2.98
N HIS A 148 -28.32 2.16 2.40
CA HIS A 148 -28.22 2.43 0.97
C HIS A 148 -26.93 1.85 0.38
N LEU A 149 -27.01 1.52 -0.91
CA LEU A 149 -25.85 1.25 -1.75
C LEU A 149 -25.60 2.47 -2.64
N GLU A 150 -24.39 2.99 -2.56
CA GLU A 150 -23.84 3.98 -3.46
C GLU A 150 -22.97 3.28 -4.52
N PHE A 151 -22.97 3.79 -5.74
CA PHE A 151 -22.22 3.22 -6.87
C PHE A 151 -21.13 4.21 -7.28
N PRO A 152 -20.04 4.35 -6.51
CA PRO A 152 -18.97 5.28 -6.84
C PRO A 152 -18.25 4.94 -8.14
N TYR A 153 -18.44 3.71 -8.65
CA TYR A 153 -18.02 3.33 -9.99
C TYR A 153 -18.99 2.32 -10.60
N TYR A 154 -19.46 2.62 -11.80
CA TYR A 154 -20.36 1.78 -12.58
C TYR A 154 -20.01 1.90 -14.06
N ALA A 155 -19.72 0.77 -14.69
CA ALA A 155 -19.49 0.66 -16.12
C ALA A 155 -20.35 -0.50 -16.64
N ASP A 156 -21.25 -0.22 -17.57
CA ASP A 156 -22.11 -1.22 -18.19
C ASP A 156 -22.37 -0.84 -19.65
N SER A 157 -22.36 -1.84 -20.52
CA SER A 157 -22.48 -1.67 -21.97
C SER A 157 -23.90 -1.28 -22.42
N HIS A 158 -24.92 -1.56 -21.60
CA HIS A 158 -26.32 -1.26 -21.89
C HIS A 158 -26.81 -0.03 -21.12
N HIS A 159 -26.20 0.28 -19.98
CA HIS A 159 -26.65 1.35 -19.08
C HIS A 159 -25.52 2.28 -18.62
N PRO A 160 -25.59 3.58 -18.91
CA PRO A 160 -24.49 4.49 -18.65
C PRO A 160 -24.36 4.92 -17.17
N ASP A 161 -25.38 4.70 -16.33
CA ASP A 161 -25.36 5.14 -14.94
C ASP A 161 -26.26 4.29 -14.03
N GLN A 162 -25.92 4.25 -12.74
CA GLN A 162 -26.65 3.55 -11.68
C GLN A 162 -26.73 4.45 -10.44
N PRO A 163 -27.88 5.09 -10.17
CA PRO A 163 -28.01 5.96 -9.00
C PRO A 163 -27.99 5.16 -7.69
N PRO A 164 -27.65 5.82 -6.57
CA PRO A 164 -27.77 5.22 -5.25
C PRO A 164 -29.18 4.69 -5.00
N ARG A 165 -29.27 3.55 -4.33
CA ARG A 165 -30.56 2.90 -4.03
C ARG A 165 -30.55 2.28 -2.64
N PRO A 166 -31.71 2.15 -1.98
CA PRO A 166 -31.80 1.41 -0.73
C PRO A 166 -31.40 -0.06 -0.93
N LEU A 167 -30.99 -0.70 0.16
CA LEU A 167 -30.79 -2.14 0.21
C LEU A 167 -32.08 -2.88 -0.13
N GLY A 168 -31.93 -3.98 -0.86
CA GLY A 168 -33.00 -4.95 -1.06
C GLY A 168 -32.45 -6.36 -1.20
N ARG A 169 -33.12 -7.20 -1.99
CA ARG A 169 -32.70 -8.58 -2.24
C ARG A 169 -32.06 -8.73 -3.63
N GLY A 170 -31.08 -7.90 -3.98
CA GLY A 170 -30.30 -8.07 -5.22
C GLY A 170 -29.15 -9.07 -5.09
N LEU A 171 -28.42 -9.30 -6.20
CA LEU A 171 -27.19 -10.11 -6.21
C LEU A 171 -26.08 -9.50 -5.35
N SER A 172 -25.97 -8.17 -5.37
CA SER A 172 -25.03 -7.40 -4.54
C SER A 172 -25.26 -7.69 -3.05
N GLU A 173 -26.49 -7.56 -2.58
CA GLU A 173 -26.86 -7.84 -1.19
C GLU A 173 -26.76 -9.32 -0.85
N TYR A 174 -27.06 -10.22 -1.79
CA TYR A 174 -26.85 -11.65 -1.59
C TYR A 174 -25.37 -11.95 -1.28
N VAL A 175 -24.44 -11.46 -2.09
CA VAL A 175 -22.99 -11.64 -1.83
C VAL A 175 -22.56 -11.02 -0.51
N MET A 176 -23.07 -9.84 -0.17
CA MET A 176 -22.81 -9.20 1.12
C MET A 176 -23.30 -10.06 2.30
N ARG A 177 -24.50 -10.65 2.21
CA ARG A 177 -25.04 -11.56 3.24
C ARG A 177 -24.25 -12.87 3.34
N GLN A 178 -23.82 -13.42 2.20
CA GLN A 178 -23.03 -14.65 2.16
C GLN A 178 -21.60 -14.46 2.67
N ARG A 179 -21.09 -13.22 2.67
CA ARG A 179 -19.72 -12.85 3.12
C ARG A 179 -18.63 -13.68 2.42
N ARG A 180 -18.87 -14.07 1.17
CA ARG A 180 -17.91 -14.76 0.29
C ARG A 180 -18.20 -14.39 -1.15
N ALA A 181 -17.22 -14.53 -2.03
CA ALA A 181 -17.47 -14.35 -3.44
C ALA A 181 -18.41 -15.43 -3.98
N CYS A 182 -19.33 -15.03 -4.85
CA CYS A 182 -20.31 -15.90 -5.48
C CYS A 182 -20.24 -15.74 -6.99
N VAL A 183 -20.32 -16.87 -7.68
CA VAL A 183 -20.59 -16.93 -9.11
C VAL A 183 -22.05 -17.34 -9.26
N VAL A 184 -22.79 -16.59 -10.07
CA VAL A 184 -24.20 -16.84 -10.33
C VAL A 184 -24.40 -16.88 -11.84
N ASP A 185 -24.70 -18.06 -12.37
CA ASP A 185 -25.12 -18.24 -13.75
C ASP A 185 -26.65 -18.12 -13.88
N ALA A 186 -27.16 -18.21 -15.11
CA ALA A 186 -28.60 -18.13 -15.36
C ALA A 186 -29.43 -19.20 -14.64
N ALA A 187 -28.88 -20.39 -14.35
CA ALA A 187 -29.59 -21.46 -13.66
C ALA A 187 -29.63 -21.20 -12.15
N GLU A 188 -28.50 -20.85 -11.56
CA GLU A 188 -28.38 -20.46 -10.15
C GLU A 188 -29.23 -19.22 -9.85
N PHE A 189 -29.23 -18.24 -10.76
CA PHE A 189 -30.08 -17.05 -10.64
C PHE A 189 -31.56 -17.42 -10.48
N ARG A 190 -32.07 -18.34 -11.30
CA ARG A 190 -33.46 -18.81 -11.21
C ARG A 190 -33.71 -19.52 -9.87
N ALA A 191 -32.80 -20.38 -9.45
CA ALA A 191 -32.91 -21.09 -8.17
C ALA A 191 -32.96 -20.12 -6.98
N LEU A 192 -32.13 -19.08 -6.96
CA LEU A 192 -32.12 -18.07 -5.90
C LEU A 192 -33.40 -17.23 -5.88
N VAL A 193 -33.99 -16.93 -7.05
CA VAL A 193 -35.30 -16.27 -7.13
C VAL A 193 -36.40 -17.17 -6.59
N GLU A 194 -36.44 -18.43 -7.00
CA GLU A 194 -37.44 -19.41 -6.55
C GLU A 194 -37.37 -19.66 -5.03
N GLN A 195 -36.17 -19.64 -4.46
CA GLN A 195 -35.92 -19.74 -3.02
C GLN A 195 -36.25 -18.46 -2.26
N GLY A 196 -36.51 -17.34 -2.95
CA GLY A 196 -36.76 -16.03 -2.33
C GLY A 196 -35.52 -15.37 -1.73
N GLU A 197 -34.32 -15.87 -2.08
CA GLU A 197 -33.03 -15.29 -1.67
C GLU A 197 -32.76 -13.96 -2.39
N ILE A 198 -33.18 -13.86 -3.65
CA ILE A 198 -33.09 -12.63 -4.45
C ILE A 198 -34.43 -12.27 -5.11
N GLU A 199 -34.67 -10.98 -5.28
CA GLU A 199 -35.80 -10.41 -6.00
C GLU A 199 -35.40 -10.09 -7.43
N ARG A 200 -36.13 -10.67 -8.39
CA ARG A 200 -35.85 -10.54 -9.82
C ARG A 200 -35.75 -9.08 -10.29
N ASP A 201 -36.67 -8.24 -9.82
CA ASP A 201 -36.76 -6.83 -10.25
C ASP A 201 -35.60 -5.97 -9.74
N LEU A 202 -34.95 -6.38 -8.64
CA LEU A 202 -33.74 -5.73 -8.12
C LEU A 202 -32.46 -6.30 -8.73
N ALA A 203 -32.44 -7.61 -9.00
CA ALA A 203 -31.25 -8.30 -9.49
C ALA A 203 -30.96 -8.01 -10.97
N ILE A 204 -32.01 -7.73 -11.76
CA ILE A 204 -31.90 -7.32 -13.17
C ILE A 204 -32.07 -5.79 -13.30
N GLY A 205 -32.61 -5.12 -12.26
CA GLY A 205 -32.85 -3.68 -12.14
C GLY A 205 -34.19 -3.19 -12.74
N LYS A 206 -34.73 -2.13 -12.14
CA LYS A 206 -36.19 -1.80 -12.10
C LYS A 206 -36.83 -1.25 -13.38
N VAL A 207 -36.25 -1.41 -14.57
CA VAL A 207 -36.84 -0.82 -15.80
C VAL A 207 -36.86 -1.82 -16.96
N ALA A 208 -38.10 -2.07 -17.42
CA ALA A 208 -38.53 -2.66 -18.68
C ALA A 208 -38.27 -4.16 -18.92
N SER A 209 -39.27 -4.78 -19.52
CA SER A 209 -39.33 -6.09 -20.17
C SER A 209 -38.27 -6.34 -21.27
N ASP A 210 -37.27 -5.47 -21.40
CA ASP A 210 -36.26 -5.43 -22.47
C ASP A 210 -34.81 -5.57 -21.95
N ARG A 211 -34.59 -5.81 -20.65
CA ARG A 211 -33.23 -6.08 -20.15
C ARG A 211 -32.73 -7.45 -20.62
N PRO A 212 -31.54 -7.55 -21.24
CA PRO A 212 -30.94 -8.85 -21.53
C PRO A 212 -30.78 -9.63 -20.22
N SER A 213 -31.01 -10.94 -20.27
CA SER A 213 -30.75 -11.80 -19.10
C SER A 213 -29.28 -11.67 -18.72
N THR A 214 -29.02 -11.40 -17.44
CA THR A 214 -27.68 -11.63 -16.88
C THR A 214 -27.38 -13.11 -17.04
N ASP A 215 -26.54 -13.46 -18.02
CA ASP A 215 -26.24 -14.84 -18.36
C ASP A 215 -25.21 -15.42 -17.38
N CYS A 216 -24.24 -14.59 -16.95
CA CYS A 216 -23.41 -14.88 -15.79
C CYS A 216 -22.97 -13.62 -15.05
N TRP A 217 -22.78 -13.78 -13.74
CA TRP A 217 -22.41 -12.73 -12.80
C TRP A 217 -21.42 -13.27 -11.79
N VAL A 218 -20.44 -12.46 -11.39
CA VAL A 218 -19.55 -12.78 -10.26
C VAL A 218 -19.36 -11.54 -9.41
N GLY A 219 -19.45 -11.72 -8.09
CA GLY A 219 -19.24 -10.63 -7.15
C GLY A 219 -18.50 -11.09 -5.92
N ALA A 220 -17.69 -10.19 -5.37
CA ALA A 220 -16.93 -10.39 -4.14
C ALA A 220 -17.24 -9.27 -3.14
N PRO A 221 -17.47 -9.58 -1.86
CA PRO A 221 -17.72 -8.58 -0.84
C PRO A 221 -16.44 -7.80 -0.52
N LEU A 222 -16.59 -6.50 -0.27
CA LEU A 222 -15.54 -5.64 0.25
C LEU A 222 -15.60 -5.67 1.77
N PHE A 223 -14.48 -5.93 2.44
CA PHE A 223 -14.41 -6.04 3.90
C PHE A 223 -13.49 -5.00 4.53
N ASP A 224 -13.92 -4.48 5.68
CA ASP A 224 -13.02 -3.84 6.63
C ASP A 224 -13.01 -4.59 7.98
N ALA A 225 -12.41 -3.99 9.01
CA ALA A 225 -12.35 -4.58 10.35
C ALA A 225 -13.72 -4.73 11.02
N ASP A 226 -14.68 -3.89 10.63
CA ASP A 226 -15.99 -3.75 11.26
C ASP A 226 -17.05 -4.60 10.52
N GLY A 227 -16.82 -4.91 9.24
CA GLY A 227 -17.64 -5.87 8.50
C GLY A 227 -17.59 -5.71 6.98
N VAL A 228 -18.73 -5.95 6.34
CA VAL A 228 -18.88 -5.79 4.89
C VAL A 228 -19.20 -4.33 4.60
N ILE A 229 -18.34 -3.67 3.82
CA ILE A 229 -18.49 -2.25 3.45
C ILE A 229 -19.03 -2.06 2.03
N GLY A 230 -19.24 -3.14 1.28
CA GLY A 230 -19.72 -3.07 -0.10
C GLY A 230 -19.47 -4.35 -0.88
N VAL A 231 -19.53 -4.23 -2.21
CA VAL A 231 -19.30 -5.31 -3.17
C VAL A 231 -18.59 -4.78 -4.41
N ILE A 232 -17.75 -5.61 -5.00
CA ILE A 232 -17.24 -5.46 -6.37
C ILE A 232 -17.85 -6.57 -7.22
N ALA A 233 -18.26 -6.25 -8.45
CA ALA A 233 -18.94 -7.21 -9.30
C ALA A 233 -18.63 -7.04 -10.78
N LEU A 234 -18.70 -8.16 -11.49
CA LEU A 234 -18.56 -8.31 -12.94
C LEU A 234 -19.81 -8.99 -13.49
N GLN A 235 -20.20 -8.60 -14.69
CA GLN A 235 -21.39 -9.12 -15.34
C GLN A 235 -21.19 -9.35 -16.84
N SER A 236 -21.83 -10.39 -17.37
CA SER A 236 -21.90 -10.64 -18.80
C SER A 236 -23.32 -10.96 -19.25
N TYR A 237 -23.64 -10.47 -20.44
CA TYR A 237 -24.88 -10.72 -21.17
C TYR A 237 -24.68 -11.72 -22.32
N SER A 238 -23.51 -12.36 -22.39
CA SER A 238 -23.19 -13.36 -23.40
C SER A 238 -23.32 -14.77 -22.85
N LYS A 239 -24.04 -15.62 -23.57
CA LYS A 239 -24.22 -17.05 -23.27
C LYS A 239 -22.95 -17.87 -23.43
N ASP A 240 -21.95 -17.36 -24.15
CA ASP A 240 -20.70 -18.08 -24.40
C ASP A 240 -19.70 -17.88 -23.24
N LEU A 241 -19.93 -16.87 -22.39
CA LEU A 241 -19.07 -16.57 -21.26
C LEU A 241 -19.63 -17.16 -19.97
N HIS A 242 -18.80 -17.88 -19.24
CA HIS A 242 -19.12 -18.40 -17.91
C HIS A 242 -17.98 -18.12 -16.94
N PHE A 243 -18.25 -17.36 -15.89
CA PHE A 243 -17.31 -17.19 -14.79
C PHE A 243 -17.13 -18.50 -14.04
N ARG A 244 -15.91 -18.74 -13.56
CA ARG A 244 -15.50 -19.92 -12.80
C ARG A 244 -15.17 -19.53 -11.37
N LEU A 245 -15.03 -20.55 -10.51
CA LEU A 245 -14.60 -20.34 -9.12
C LEU A 245 -13.27 -19.59 -9.02
N ARG A 246 -12.33 -19.87 -9.93
CA ARG A 246 -11.05 -19.16 -10.01
C ARG A 246 -11.22 -17.65 -10.25
N ASP A 247 -12.24 -17.25 -11.02
CA ASP A 247 -12.52 -15.84 -11.30
C ASP A 247 -13.04 -15.12 -10.04
N ALA A 248 -13.85 -15.82 -9.24
CA ALA A 248 -14.29 -15.34 -7.93
C ALA A 248 -13.13 -15.22 -6.93
N GLU A 249 -12.15 -16.13 -6.93
CA GLU A 249 -10.95 -16.04 -6.10
C GLU A 249 -10.10 -14.81 -6.47
N LEU A 250 -9.90 -14.57 -7.77
CA LEU A 250 -9.22 -13.38 -8.27
C LEU A 250 -9.95 -12.10 -7.85
N LEU A 251 -11.27 -12.07 -8.03
CA LEU A 251 -12.09 -10.93 -7.64
C LEU A 251 -12.06 -10.68 -6.13
N THR A 252 -11.97 -11.75 -5.32
CA THR A 252 -11.81 -11.64 -3.86
C THR A 252 -10.51 -10.94 -3.49
N PHE A 253 -9.41 -11.29 -4.14
CA PHE A 253 -8.13 -10.62 -3.91
C PHE A 253 -8.21 -9.12 -4.24
N VAL A 254 -8.80 -8.80 -5.40
CA VAL A 254 -9.02 -7.41 -5.81
C VAL A 254 -9.91 -6.67 -4.81
N ALA A 255 -11.00 -7.30 -4.37
CA ALA A 255 -11.90 -6.76 -3.34
C ALA A 255 -11.14 -6.38 -2.06
N HIS A 256 -10.27 -7.27 -1.57
CA HIS A 256 -9.47 -7.02 -0.38
C HIS A 256 -8.55 -5.80 -0.54
N GLN A 257 -7.94 -5.64 -1.71
CA GLN A 257 -7.06 -4.50 -1.99
C GLN A 257 -7.82 -3.18 -2.08
N ILE A 258 -9.00 -3.18 -2.72
CA ILE A 258 -9.89 -2.01 -2.79
C ILE A 258 -10.31 -1.59 -1.39
N ALA A 259 -10.82 -2.52 -0.60
CA ALA A 259 -11.34 -2.22 0.73
C ALA A 259 -10.25 -1.66 1.66
N SER A 260 -9.05 -2.25 1.61
CA SER A 260 -7.89 -1.77 2.37
C SER A 260 -7.46 -0.35 1.95
N SER A 261 -7.51 -0.03 0.65
CA SER A 261 -7.21 1.30 0.12
C SER A 261 -8.21 2.35 0.61
N LEU A 262 -9.51 2.04 0.48
CA LEU A 262 -10.60 2.95 0.86
C LEU A 262 -10.53 3.30 2.35
N LYS A 263 -10.31 2.31 3.24
CA LYS A 263 -10.14 2.55 4.68
C LYS A 263 -8.95 3.45 4.97
N ARG A 264 -7.80 3.18 4.35
CA ARG A 264 -6.59 4.00 4.54
C ARG A 264 -6.83 5.46 4.15
N ARG A 265 -7.49 5.71 3.00
CA ARG A 265 -7.81 7.05 2.54
C ARG A 265 -8.76 7.78 3.49
N GLN A 266 -9.83 7.11 3.95
CA GLN A 266 -10.76 7.67 4.93
C GLN A 266 -10.05 8.03 6.25
N SER A 267 -9.22 7.13 6.78
CA SER A 267 -8.46 7.39 8.01
C SER A 267 -7.47 8.55 7.84
N ALA A 268 -6.79 8.64 6.69
CA ALA A 268 -5.86 9.73 6.41
C ALA A 268 -6.59 11.09 6.31
N GLU A 269 -7.76 11.13 5.66
CA GLU A 269 -8.55 12.35 5.55
C GLU A 269 -9.13 12.79 6.91
N GLN A 270 -9.64 11.85 7.70
CA GLN A 270 -10.13 12.13 9.05
C GLN A 270 -9.01 12.69 9.94
N LEU A 271 -7.82 12.09 9.90
CA LEU A 271 -6.67 12.57 10.67
C LEU A 271 -6.25 13.98 10.22
N ARG A 272 -6.22 14.25 8.91
CA ARG A 272 -5.95 15.61 8.38
C ARG A 272 -6.97 16.63 8.90
N ARG A 273 -8.27 16.29 8.89
CA ARG A 273 -9.33 17.17 9.41
C ARG A 273 -9.19 17.45 10.90
N LEU A 274 -8.93 16.41 11.70
CA LEU A 274 -8.75 16.55 13.15
C LEU A 274 -7.50 17.35 13.51
N ASN A 275 -6.39 17.14 12.80
CA ASN A 275 -5.18 17.93 12.98
C ASN A 275 -5.43 19.42 12.66
N ALA A 276 -6.10 19.72 11.55
CA ALA A 276 -6.43 21.10 11.19
C ALA A 276 -7.39 21.77 12.20
N ASP A 277 -8.28 21.01 12.86
CA ASP A 277 -9.10 21.53 13.95
C ASP A 277 -8.29 21.76 15.23
N LEU A 278 -7.40 20.82 15.58
CA LEU A 278 -6.54 20.95 16.75
C LEU A 278 -5.57 22.13 16.59
N GLU A 279 -4.96 22.31 15.43
CA GLU A 279 -4.09 23.47 15.12
C GLU A 279 -4.84 24.79 15.31
N ARG A 280 -6.06 24.92 14.76
CA ARG A 280 -6.91 26.11 14.96
C ARG A 280 -7.21 26.35 16.45
N ARG A 281 -7.49 25.31 17.21
CA ARG A 281 -7.75 25.42 18.66
C ARG A 281 -6.51 25.81 19.44
N VAL A 282 -5.34 25.25 19.10
CA VAL A 282 -4.05 25.59 19.71
C VAL A 282 -3.70 27.04 19.43
N GLU A 283 -3.85 27.51 18.18
CA GLU A 283 -3.62 28.91 17.81
C GLU A 283 -4.54 29.87 18.58
N ALA A 284 -5.84 29.55 18.65
CA ALA A 284 -6.80 30.37 19.39
C ALA A 284 -6.46 30.47 20.89
N ARG A 285 -6.14 29.35 21.54
CA ARG A 285 -5.75 29.33 22.96
C ARG A 285 -4.41 30.00 23.22
N THR A 286 -3.45 29.86 22.30
CA THR A 286 -2.15 30.54 22.40
C THR A 286 -2.32 32.06 22.33
N ARG A 287 -3.20 32.54 21.45
CA ARG A 287 -3.53 33.97 21.34
C ARG A 287 -4.21 34.49 22.61
N GLU A 288 -5.23 33.81 23.11
CA GLU A 288 -5.94 34.16 24.34
C GLU A 288 -4.98 34.22 25.55
N LEU A 289 -4.11 33.22 25.70
CA LEU A 289 -3.11 33.19 26.78
C LEU A 289 -2.10 34.33 26.65
N SER A 290 -1.64 34.63 25.44
CA SER A 290 -0.71 35.73 25.21
C SER A 290 -1.33 37.08 25.58
N GLU A 291 -2.61 37.29 25.27
CA GLU A 291 -3.36 38.47 25.68
C GLU A 291 -3.54 38.55 27.21
N GLN A 292 -3.86 37.43 27.87
CA GLN A 292 -3.96 37.36 29.33
C GLN A 292 -2.64 37.67 30.02
N ILE A 293 -1.52 37.12 29.52
CA ILE A 293 -0.18 37.41 30.03
C ILE A 293 0.13 38.90 29.88
N ALA A 294 -0.12 39.49 28.70
CA ALA A 294 0.12 40.92 28.47
C ALA A 294 -0.71 41.82 29.40
N VAL A 295 -1.98 41.46 29.66
CA VAL A 295 -2.82 42.18 30.63
C VAL A 295 -2.25 42.05 32.05
N ARG A 296 -1.90 40.82 32.46
CA ARG A 296 -1.34 40.55 33.78
C ARG A 296 -0.04 41.32 34.02
N GLU A 297 0.88 41.30 33.06
CA GLU A 297 2.14 42.03 33.13
C GLU A 297 1.93 43.54 33.29
N ARG A 298 0.95 44.13 32.57
CA ARG A 298 0.59 45.55 32.73
C ARG A 298 0.05 45.86 34.12
N VAL A 299 -0.79 44.99 34.68
CA VAL A 299 -1.33 45.15 36.04
C VAL A 299 -0.20 45.04 37.07
N GLU A 300 0.66 44.03 36.95
CA GLU A 300 1.82 43.85 37.84
C GLU A 300 2.76 45.07 37.77
N ALA A 301 3.07 45.58 36.57
CA ALA A 301 3.89 46.77 36.40
C ALA A 301 3.25 48.02 37.05
N ARG A 302 1.93 48.20 36.90
CA ARG A 302 1.19 49.31 37.50
C ARG A 302 1.15 49.22 39.03
N LEU A 303 0.91 48.05 39.59
CA LEU A 303 0.95 47.81 41.04
C LEU A 303 2.35 48.09 41.59
N LYS A 304 3.40 47.62 40.90
CA LYS A 304 4.78 47.90 41.29
C LYS A 304 5.07 49.40 41.29
N HIS A 305 4.59 50.14 40.28
CA HIS A 305 4.72 51.61 40.27
C HIS A 305 3.95 52.26 41.43
N GLN A 306 2.72 51.86 41.70
CA GLN A 306 1.92 52.41 42.82
C GLN A 306 2.55 52.15 44.19
N VAL A 307 3.21 51.01 44.38
CA VAL A 307 3.92 50.67 45.62
C VAL A 307 5.24 51.43 45.77
N MET A 308 5.86 51.85 44.67
CA MET A 308 7.19 52.47 44.65
C MET A 308 7.19 53.99 44.46
N HIS A 309 6.03 54.59 44.17
CA HIS A 309 5.90 56.03 43.94
C HIS A 309 4.88 56.66 44.91
N ASP A 310 5.08 57.93 45.23
CA ASP A 310 4.16 58.73 46.02
C ASP A 310 2.95 59.15 45.16
N PRO A 311 1.71 58.90 45.59
CA PRO A 311 0.53 59.10 44.75
C PRO A 311 0.19 60.57 44.48
N LEU A 312 0.64 61.50 45.33
CA LEU A 312 0.37 62.92 45.17
C LEU A 312 1.33 63.58 44.16
N THR A 313 2.62 63.26 44.27
CA THR A 313 3.69 63.92 43.51
C THR A 313 4.17 63.11 42.31
N GLY A 314 3.92 61.80 42.27
CA GLY A 314 4.44 60.87 41.26
C GLY A 314 5.92 60.54 41.41
N LEU A 315 6.62 61.18 42.35
CA LEU A 315 8.02 60.88 42.65
C LEU A 315 8.18 59.49 43.24
N PRO A 316 9.35 58.84 43.08
CA PRO A 316 9.76 57.74 43.93
C PRO A 316 9.43 57.97 45.40
N ASN A 317 8.92 56.96 46.08
CA ASN A 317 8.63 57.05 47.50
C ASN A 317 9.82 56.58 48.35
N ARG A 318 9.64 56.57 49.67
CA ARG A 318 10.62 56.10 50.65
C ARG A 318 11.17 54.69 50.35
N LEU A 319 10.31 53.77 49.89
CA LEU A 319 10.71 52.39 49.60
C LEU A 319 11.65 52.34 48.39
N TYR A 320 11.31 53.05 47.31
CA TYR A 320 12.18 53.13 46.13
C TYR A 320 13.51 53.81 46.43
N MET A 321 13.48 54.91 47.21
CA MET A 321 14.70 55.61 47.60
C MET A 321 15.64 54.71 48.42
N ARG A 322 15.10 53.90 49.34
CA ARG A 322 15.89 52.93 50.09
C ARG A 322 16.59 51.92 49.18
N ASP A 323 15.87 51.31 48.24
CA ASP A 323 16.46 50.38 47.26
C ASP A 323 17.57 51.05 46.42
N ARG A 324 17.36 52.31 46.01
CA ARG A 324 18.37 53.10 45.30
C ARG A 324 19.62 53.36 46.14
N ILE A 325 19.46 53.68 47.42
CA ILE A 325 20.58 53.87 48.37
C ILE A 325 21.35 52.56 48.55
N GLU A 326 20.67 51.44 48.74
CA GLU A 326 21.31 50.12 48.87
C GLU A 326 22.14 49.77 47.62
N ARG A 327 21.62 50.04 46.42
CA ARG A 327 22.37 49.87 45.16
C ARG A 327 23.56 50.83 45.06
N ALA A 328 23.40 52.08 45.49
CA ALA A 328 24.48 53.06 45.48
C ALA A 328 25.62 52.64 46.42
N LEU A 329 25.29 52.18 47.63
CA LEU A 329 26.24 51.59 48.58
C LEU A 329 26.96 50.38 47.99
N ALA A 330 26.23 49.43 47.38
CA ALA A 330 26.82 48.25 46.75
C ALA A 330 27.74 48.58 45.56
N ARG A 331 27.47 49.67 44.83
CA ARG A 331 28.39 50.18 43.79
C ARG A 331 29.64 50.80 44.40
N PHE A 332 29.47 51.62 45.43
CA PHE A 332 30.59 52.26 46.13
C PHE A 332 31.54 51.23 46.75
N HIS A 333 31.02 50.16 47.37
CA HIS A 333 31.85 49.07 47.89
C HIS A 333 32.69 48.37 46.81
N ARG A 334 32.19 48.30 45.57
CA ARG A 334 32.93 47.70 44.43
C ARG A 334 33.87 48.70 43.75
N HIS A 335 33.50 49.98 43.75
CA HIS A 335 34.21 51.08 43.08
C HIS A 335 34.27 52.31 44.01
N PRO A 336 35.23 52.34 44.96
CA PRO A 336 35.34 53.43 45.93
C PRO A 336 35.65 54.79 45.31
N ASP A 337 36.15 54.80 44.07
CA ASP A 337 36.42 55.98 43.24
C ASP A 337 35.15 56.65 42.69
N ARG A 338 33.97 56.03 42.85
CA ARG A 338 32.68 56.55 42.43
C ARG A 338 31.79 56.87 43.63
N PRO A 339 32.06 57.98 44.35
CA PRO A 339 31.23 58.40 45.48
C PRO A 339 29.83 58.80 45.00
N PHE A 340 28.88 58.74 45.92
CA PHE A 340 27.53 59.27 45.75
C PHE A 340 27.22 60.19 46.94
N ALA A 341 26.23 61.07 46.78
CA ALA A 341 25.75 61.94 47.84
C ALA A 341 24.25 61.71 48.02
N LEU A 342 23.78 61.78 49.27
CA LEU A 342 22.36 61.81 49.59
C LEU A 342 22.05 63.18 50.18
N LEU A 343 21.16 63.92 49.53
CA LEU A 343 20.63 65.19 50.03
C LEU A 343 19.24 64.95 50.60
N TYR A 344 19.03 65.31 51.86
CA TYR A 344 17.73 65.28 52.53
C TYR A 344 17.20 66.71 52.65
N LEU A 345 15.92 66.92 52.34
CA LEU A 345 15.28 68.22 52.22
C LEU A 345 13.95 68.20 52.98
N ASP A 346 13.60 69.30 53.62
CA ASP A 346 12.31 69.53 54.26
C ASP A 346 11.75 70.88 53.79
N ILE A 347 10.42 70.97 53.58
CA ILE A 347 9.81 72.25 53.17
C ILE A 347 9.57 73.10 54.41
N ASP A 348 10.30 74.22 54.49
CA ASP A 348 10.14 75.18 55.57
C ASP A 348 8.69 75.64 55.75
N ARG A 349 8.20 75.49 56.99
CA ARG A 349 6.89 76.01 57.43
C ARG A 349 5.69 75.48 56.65
N PHE A 350 5.78 74.29 56.06
CA PHE A 350 4.68 73.69 55.31
C PHE A 350 3.36 73.61 56.09
N LYS A 351 3.43 73.32 57.39
CA LYS A 351 2.24 73.30 58.27
C LYS A 351 1.46 74.62 58.27
N ILE A 352 2.14 75.76 58.22
CA ILE A 352 1.48 77.09 58.19
C ILE A 352 0.65 77.24 56.92
N VAL A 353 1.14 76.74 55.78
CA VAL A 353 0.41 76.76 54.51
C VAL A 353 -0.87 75.92 54.61
N ASN A 354 -0.78 74.71 55.16
CA ASN A 354 -1.96 73.86 55.38
C ASN A 354 -2.98 74.48 56.33
N ASP A 355 -2.53 75.03 57.46
CA ASP A 355 -3.40 75.60 58.48
C ASP A 355 -4.08 76.89 57.98
N SER A 356 -3.43 77.65 57.09
CA SER A 356 -3.94 78.95 56.60
C SER A 356 -4.77 78.84 55.32
N LEU A 357 -4.38 77.95 54.39
CA LEU A 357 -4.96 77.87 53.04
C LEU A 357 -5.64 76.51 52.76
N GLY A 358 -5.60 75.59 53.73
CA GLY A 358 -6.16 74.25 53.63
C GLY A 358 -5.22 73.25 52.96
N HIS A 359 -5.52 71.97 53.15
CA HIS A 359 -4.70 70.86 52.64
C HIS A 359 -4.56 70.82 51.12
N LEU A 360 -5.58 71.26 50.37
CA LEU A 360 -5.51 71.31 48.91
C LEU A 360 -4.42 72.28 48.42
N ALA A 361 -4.23 73.41 49.13
CA ALA A 361 -3.16 74.35 48.80
C ALA A 361 -1.78 73.77 49.15
N GLY A 362 -1.67 73.02 50.24
CA GLY A 362 -0.45 72.27 50.56
C GLY A 362 -0.12 71.19 49.52
N ASP A 363 -1.13 70.48 49.03
CA ASP A 363 -0.97 69.46 47.99
C ASP A 363 -0.44 70.06 46.67
N GLU A 364 -0.96 71.21 46.25
CA GLU A 364 -0.45 71.93 45.08
C GLU A 364 0.98 72.45 45.28
N LEU A 365 1.31 72.94 46.49
CA LEU A 365 2.67 73.32 46.82
C LEU A 365 3.64 72.13 46.72
N LEU A 366 3.26 70.96 47.24
CA LEU A 366 4.06 69.74 47.17
C LEU A 366 4.31 69.30 45.72
N LYS A 367 3.28 69.36 44.85
CA LYS A 367 3.43 69.06 43.41
C LYS A 367 4.39 70.03 42.74
N GLU A 368 4.28 71.33 43.01
CA GLU A 368 5.14 72.35 42.42
C GLU A 368 6.60 72.20 42.89
N VAL A 369 6.83 71.97 44.19
CA VAL A 369 8.17 71.68 44.73
C VAL A 369 8.77 70.44 44.07
N SER A 370 7.98 69.39 43.90
CA SER A 370 8.41 68.16 43.22
C SER A 370 8.89 68.43 41.79
N GLN A 371 8.14 69.23 41.03
CA GLN A 371 8.53 69.61 39.66
C GLN A 371 9.80 70.46 39.63
N ARG A 372 9.98 71.39 40.58
CA ARG A 372 11.19 72.21 40.68
C ARG A 372 12.42 71.39 41.02
N LEU A 373 12.30 70.47 41.97
CA LEU A 373 13.38 69.55 42.31
C LEU A 373 13.76 68.68 41.11
N LEU A 374 12.79 68.10 40.39
CA LEU A 374 13.05 67.32 39.18
C LEU A 374 13.79 68.10 38.09
N ARG A 375 13.46 69.39 37.89
CA ARG A 375 14.16 70.25 36.92
C ARG A 375 15.55 70.68 37.37
N SER A 376 15.85 70.56 38.67
CA SER A 376 17.12 70.96 39.27
C SER A 376 18.15 69.83 39.34
N VAL A 377 17.73 68.60 39.03
CA VAL A 377 18.60 67.42 39.02
C VAL A 377 18.85 66.93 37.59
N ARG A 378 19.98 66.27 37.37
CA ARG A 378 20.36 65.71 36.07
C ARG A 378 20.09 64.20 36.03
N HIS A 379 19.94 63.62 34.84
CA HIS A 379 20.04 62.16 34.71
C HIS A 379 21.48 61.73 35.02
N PRO A 380 21.75 60.74 35.92
CA PRO A 380 20.87 59.70 36.44
C PRO A 380 20.37 59.90 37.90
N ASP A 381 20.45 61.11 38.43
CA ASP A 381 20.07 61.45 39.82
C ASP A 381 18.55 61.28 40.01
N SER A 382 18.11 60.90 41.22
CA SER A 382 16.71 60.62 41.53
C SER A 382 16.20 61.48 42.67
N VAL A 383 15.05 62.11 42.49
CA VAL A 383 14.31 62.79 43.55
C VAL A 383 13.27 61.82 44.11
N ALA A 384 13.08 61.76 45.42
CA ALA A 384 12.02 61.01 46.08
C ALA A 384 11.29 61.87 47.10
N ARG A 385 10.01 61.58 47.34
CA ARG A 385 9.26 62.08 48.49
C ARG A 385 9.18 60.99 49.55
N LEU A 386 9.58 61.30 50.78
CA LEU A 386 9.74 60.30 51.83
C LEU A 386 8.50 60.22 52.72
N SER A 387 8.01 61.37 53.16
CA SER A 387 6.81 61.56 53.99
C SER A 387 6.43 63.04 53.94
N GLY A 388 5.15 63.40 54.12
CA GLY A 388 4.75 64.80 54.35
C GLY A 388 5.39 65.82 53.39
N ASP A 389 6.24 66.67 53.94
CA ASP A 389 7.04 67.73 53.34
C ASP A 389 8.52 67.36 53.07
N GLU A 390 8.89 66.10 53.30
CA GLU A 390 10.27 65.62 53.24
C GLU A 390 10.61 64.99 51.86
N PHE A 391 11.76 65.40 51.31
CA PHE A 391 12.29 64.95 50.03
C PHE A 391 13.73 64.46 50.17
N ALA A 392 14.15 63.61 49.24
CA ALA A 392 15.53 63.17 49.11
C ALA A 392 16.01 63.22 47.66
N VAL A 393 17.29 63.51 47.45
CA VAL A 393 17.97 63.43 46.16
C VAL A 393 19.19 62.53 46.29
N LEU A 394 19.33 61.57 45.38
CA LEU A 394 20.42 60.60 45.32
C LEU A 394 21.04 60.48 43.94
#